data_AF-Q6AVP8-F1
#
_entry.id   AF-Q6AVP8-F1
#
_cell.length_a   1.000
_cell.length_b   1.000
_cell.length_c   1.000
_cell.angle_alpha   90.00
_cell.angle_beta   90.00
_cell.angle_gamma   90.00
#
_symmetry.space_group_name_H-M   'P 1'
#
loop_
_entity.id
_entity.type
_entity.pdbx_description
1 polymer ?
#
loop_
_entity_poly.entity_id
_entity_poly.type
_entity_poly.pdbx_seq_one_letter_code
_entity_poly.pdbx_strand_id
1 'polypeptide(L)'
;MAGYRLGLDVERIFSSAAEFCVGNGKDTKFWTANWLNGHSISWRWPTLYTYVGRSQITISQALSNNRWVRDLRGALSNEAIAQFFQLWDEIQEVVLNREDDTIRWKFSADGQLSASSAYELFYMARKICPFSELIWHIKAPSWV
;
A
#
# COMPACT_ATOMS: atom_id res chain seq x y z
N MET A 1 1.89 23.34 7.60
CA MET A 1 1.38 22.15 8.31
C MET A 1 0.55 21.32 7.34
N ALA A 2 0.98 20.11 6.97
CA ALA A 2 0.14 19.23 6.14
C ALA A 2 -1.07 18.78 6.96
N GLY A 3 -2.28 19.09 6.48
CA GLY A 3 -3.53 18.70 7.13
C GLY A 3 -3.77 17.21 7.01
N TYR A 4 -4.17 16.57 8.12
CA TYR A 4 -4.54 15.16 8.17
C TYR A 4 -5.72 14.88 7.23
N ARG A 5 -5.59 13.87 6.37
CA ARG A 5 -6.63 13.40 5.45
C ARG A 5 -7.01 11.97 5.85
N LEU A 6 -8.10 11.85 6.62
CA LEU A 6 -8.59 10.65 7.30
C LEU A 6 -8.53 9.36 6.47
N GLY A 7 -8.80 9.39 5.16
CA GLY A 7 -8.68 8.19 4.31
C GLY A 7 -7.25 7.89 3.86
N LEU A 8 -6.56 8.87 3.29
CA LEU A 8 -5.22 8.69 2.71
C LEU A 8 -4.17 8.39 3.78
N ASP A 9 -4.23 9.05 4.93
CA ASP A 9 -3.25 8.83 6.00
C ASP A 9 -3.45 7.46 6.64
N VAL A 10 -4.70 6.99 6.75
CA VAL A 10 -5.01 5.64 7.24
C VAL A 10 -4.47 4.56 6.29
N GLU A 11 -4.70 4.71 4.99
CA GLU A 11 -4.16 3.78 3.99
C GLU A 11 -2.63 3.73 4.01
N ARG A 12 -1.97 4.87 4.21
CA ARG A 12 -0.50 4.95 4.27
C ARG A 12 0.07 4.29 5.52
N ILE A 13 -0.54 4.52 6.69
CA ILE A 13 -0.15 3.85 7.94
C ILE A 13 -0.39 2.34 7.84
N PHE A 14 -1.53 1.93 7.28
CA PHE A 14 -1.79 0.52 7.06
C PHE A 14 -0.76 -0.11 6.13
N SER A 15 -0.50 0.53 4.98
CA SER A 15 0.45 0.04 4.00
C SER A 15 1.86 -0.07 4.57
N SER A 16 2.32 0.86 5.42
CA SER A 16 3.66 0.75 6.00
C SER A 16 3.87 -0.49 6.86
N ALA A 17 2.80 -1.03 7.45
CA ALA A 17 2.80 -2.21 8.30
C ALA A 17 2.41 -3.52 7.59
N ALA A 18 1.60 -3.44 6.53
CA ALA A 18 1.14 -4.59 5.78
C ALA A 18 2.10 -4.94 4.63
N GLU A 19 2.54 -6.20 4.61
CA GLU A 19 3.24 -6.82 3.49
C GLU A 19 2.31 -7.87 2.87
N PHE A 20 2.17 -7.84 1.55
CA PHE A 20 1.30 -8.74 0.82
C PHE A 20 2.13 -9.91 0.28
N CYS A 21 1.93 -11.08 0.86
CA CYS A 21 2.56 -12.32 0.42
C CYS A 21 1.75 -12.89 -0.75
N VAL A 22 2.35 -12.86 -1.94
CA VAL A 22 1.69 -13.24 -3.19
C VAL A 22 1.53 -14.75 -3.29
N GLY A 23 0.29 -15.20 -3.49
CA GLY A 23 -0.04 -16.56 -3.89
C GLY A 23 -0.46 -16.59 -5.36
N ASN A 24 -1.78 -16.57 -5.59
CA ASN A 24 -2.38 -16.53 -6.91
C ASN A 24 -2.43 -15.13 -7.54
N GLY A 25 -2.14 -14.07 -6.78
CA GLY A 25 -2.05 -12.69 -7.23
C GLY A 25 -3.38 -12.05 -7.61
N LYS A 26 -4.52 -12.59 -7.19
CA LYS A 26 -5.85 -12.08 -7.58
C LYS A 26 -6.33 -10.93 -6.71
N ASP A 27 -5.88 -10.84 -5.46
CA ASP A 27 -6.39 -9.85 -4.50
C ASP A 27 -5.38 -8.73 -4.24
N THR A 28 -4.13 -8.93 -4.67
CA THR A 28 -3.06 -7.95 -4.47
C THR A 28 -2.91 -7.00 -5.66
N LYS A 29 -2.93 -5.68 -5.40
CA LYS A 29 -2.73 -4.65 -6.43
C LYS A 29 -1.27 -4.57 -6.87
N PHE A 30 -1.04 -4.63 -8.17
CA PHE A 30 0.32 -4.68 -8.72
C PHE A 30 1.15 -3.42 -8.43
N TRP A 31 0.62 -2.22 -8.65
CA TRP A 31 1.45 -1.01 -8.55
C TRP A 31 1.64 -0.49 -7.12
N THR A 32 0.60 -0.61 -6.28
CA THR A 32 0.51 0.14 -5.01
C THR A 32 0.62 -0.74 -3.76
N ALA A 33 0.38 -2.05 -3.85
CA ALA A 33 0.51 -2.93 -2.69
C ALA A 33 1.98 -3.25 -2.41
N ASN A 34 2.31 -3.53 -1.14
CA ASN A 34 3.66 -3.85 -0.71
C ASN A 34 3.93 -5.36 -0.86
N TRP A 35 4.09 -5.81 -2.10
CA TRP A 35 4.17 -7.23 -2.42
C TRP A 35 5.51 -7.65 -3.04
N LEU A 36 6.20 -6.73 -3.71
CA LEU A 36 7.46 -7.04 -4.37
C LEU A 36 8.60 -6.76 -3.39
N ASN A 37 9.17 -7.82 -2.83
CA ASN A 37 10.22 -7.74 -1.81
C ASN A 37 9.80 -6.87 -0.59
N GLY A 38 8.52 -6.94 -0.20
CA GLY A 38 7.98 -6.18 0.94
C GLY A 38 7.73 -4.68 0.67
N HIS A 39 7.87 -4.24 -0.58
CA HIS A 39 7.69 -2.87 -1.02
C HIS A 39 6.69 -2.75 -2.18
N SER A 40 6.10 -1.57 -2.33
CA SER A 40 5.26 -1.25 -3.49
C SER A 40 6.12 -0.72 -4.63
N ILE A 41 5.73 -1.07 -5.86
CA ILE A 41 6.41 -0.59 -7.06
C ILE A 41 6.33 0.94 -7.12
N SER A 42 5.19 1.54 -6.76
CA SER A 42 5.01 2.99 -6.72
C SER A 42 5.97 3.72 -5.77
N TRP A 43 6.43 3.04 -4.72
CA TRP A 43 7.37 3.62 -3.77
C TRP A 43 8.82 3.39 -4.21
N ARG A 44 9.14 2.20 -4.73
CA ARG A 44 10.51 1.80 -5.08
C ARG A 44 10.98 2.38 -6.41
N TRP A 45 10.06 2.55 -7.37
CA TRP A 45 10.33 3.16 -8.68
C TRP A 45 9.35 4.32 -8.93
N PRO A 46 9.50 5.43 -8.17
CA PRO A 46 8.54 6.52 -8.19
C PRO A 46 8.49 7.24 -9.54
N THR A 47 9.64 7.36 -10.22
CA THR A 47 9.75 8.05 -11.52
C THR A 47 9.00 7.29 -12.59
N LEU A 48 9.16 5.96 -12.66
CA LEU A 48 8.39 5.09 -13.54
C LEU A 48 6.89 5.16 -13.22
N TYR A 49 6.54 5.15 -11.93
CA TYR A 49 5.15 5.20 -11.51
C TYR A 49 4.42 6.49 -11.95
N THR A 50 5.13 7.60 -12.18
CA THR A 50 4.50 8.82 -12.73
C THR A 50 3.91 8.61 -14.14
N TYR A 51 4.37 7.60 -14.88
CA TYR A 51 3.88 7.23 -16.20
C TYR A 51 2.72 6.23 -16.16
N VAL A 52 2.42 5.67 -14.99
CA VAL A 52 1.31 4.74 -14.80
C VAL A 52 0.01 5.53 -14.79
N GLY A 53 -0.92 5.15 -15.67
CA GLY A 53 -2.26 5.74 -15.70
C GLY A 53 -3.10 5.40 -14.45
N ARG A 54 -4.43 5.60 -14.53
CA ARG A 54 -5.37 5.07 -13.53
C ARG A 54 -5.51 3.56 -13.67
N SER A 55 -4.47 2.84 -13.24
CA SER A 55 -4.46 1.38 -13.20
C SER A 55 -4.89 0.88 -11.83
N GLN A 56 -5.71 -0.18 -11.82
CA GLN A 56 -6.16 -0.90 -10.63
C GLN A 56 -5.99 -2.41 -10.86
N ILE A 57 -4.98 -2.80 -11.63
CA ILE A 57 -4.75 -4.19 -11.99
C ILE A 57 -4.17 -4.98 -10.81
N THR A 58 -4.52 -6.25 -10.76
CA THR A 58 -3.98 -7.20 -9.80
C THR A 58 -2.70 -7.83 -10.33
N ILE A 59 -1.92 -8.51 -9.50
CA ILE A 59 -0.66 -9.14 -9.92
C ILE A 59 -0.91 -10.21 -10.99
N SER A 60 -1.93 -11.06 -10.81
CA SER A 60 -2.33 -12.08 -11.80
C SER A 60 -2.65 -11.48 -13.17
N GLN A 61 -3.36 -10.34 -13.18
CA GLN A 61 -3.67 -9.62 -14.41
C GLN A 61 -2.44 -8.93 -15.00
N ALA A 62 -1.56 -8.40 -14.17
CA ALA A 62 -0.34 -7.72 -14.56
C ALA A 62 0.64 -8.67 -15.26
N LEU A 63 0.89 -9.83 -14.65
CA LEU A 63 1.82 -10.83 -15.15
C LEU A 63 1.29 -11.57 -16.38
N SER A 64 -0.03 -11.68 -16.52
CA SER A 64 -0.65 -12.24 -17.73
C SER A 64 -0.24 -11.44 -18.98
N ASN A 65 0.56 -12.07 -19.84
CA ASN A 65 1.10 -11.47 -21.07
C ASN A 65 1.81 -10.13 -20.86
N ASN A 66 2.45 -9.92 -19.70
CA ASN A 66 3.12 -8.65 -19.35
C ASN A 66 2.21 -7.42 -19.52
N ARG A 67 0.92 -7.56 -19.22
CA ARG A 67 -0.09 -6.51 -19.40
C ARG A 67 0.24 -5.23 -18.65
N TRP A 68 0.96 -5.33 -17.54
CA TRP A 68 1.40 -4.16 -16.75
C TRP A 68 2.16 -3.12 -17.57
N VAL A 69 2.91 -3.52 -18.60
CA VAL A 69 3.62 -2.58 -19.48
C VAL A 69 2.65 -1.64 -20.20
N ARG A 70 1.44 -2.10 -20.50
CA ARG A 70 0.39 -1.30 -21.15
C ARG A 70 -0.16 -0.18 -20.25
N ASP A 71 0.13 -0.22 -18.96
CA ASP A 71 -0.29 0.83 -18.03
C ASP A 71 0.61 2.07 -18.12
N LEU A 72 1.83 1.91 -18.66
CA LEU A 72 2.78 2.99 -18.91
C LEU A 72 2.31 3.82 -20.11
N ARG A 73 2.22 5.14 -19.93
CA ARG A 73 1.70 6.08 -20.94
C ARG A 73 2.73 7.13 -21.30
N GLY A 74 2.71 7.55 -22.57
CA GLY A 74 3.59 8.62 -23.06
C GLY A 74 5.04 8.15 -23.27
N ALA A 75 5.94 9.11 -23.47
CA ALA A 75 7.36 8.84 -23.67
C ALA A 75 8.08 8.81 -22.31
N LEU A 76 8.60 7.64 -21.94
CA LEU A 76 9.39 7.45 -20.73
C LEU A 76 10.68 8.29 -20.81
N SER A 77 11.05 8.95 -19.71
CA SER A 77 12.36 9.56 -19.55
C SER A 77 13.46 8.50 -19.43
N ASN A 78 14.73 8.88 -19.63
CA ASN A 78 15.86 7.97 -19.45
C ASN A 78 15.89 7.32 -18.05
N GLU A 79 15.54 8.09 -17.02
CA GLU A 79 15.45 7.59 -15.65
C GLU A 79 14.30 6.57 -15.50
N ALA A 80 13.13 6.86 -16.06
CA ALA A 80 12.01 5.94 -16.03
C ALA A 80 12.29 4.65 -16.80
N ILE A 81 13.04 4.73 -17.91
CA ILE A 81 13.50 3.55 -18.67
C ILE A 81 14.45 2.69 -17.82
N ALA A 82 15.39 3.30 -17.10
CA ALA A 82 16.28 2.54 -16.20
C ALA A 82 15.48 1.83 -15.09
N GLN A 83 14.52 2.52 -14.49
CA GLN A 83 13.61 1.93 -13.49
C GLN A 83 12.74 0.82 -14.08
N PHE A 84 12.29 0.97 -15.34
CA PHE A 84 11.55 -0.06 -16.05
C PHE A 84 12.35 -1.35 -16.19
N PHE A 85 13.62 -1.29 -16.59
CA PHE A 85 14.45 -2.49 -16.72
C PHE A 85 14.68 -3.19 -15.39
N GLN A 86 14.95 -2.43 -14.32
CA GLN A 86 15.08 -3.01 -12.98
C GLN A 86 13.80 -3.73 -12.52
N LEU A 87 12.63 -3.10 -12.77
CA LEU A 87 11.35 -3.73 -12.46
C LEU A 87 11.10 -4.96 -13.33
N TRP A 88 11.45 -4.88 -14.62
CA TRP A 88 11.29 -5.98 -15.57
C TRP A 88 12.02 -7.23 -15.09
N ASP A 89 13.27 -7.07 -14.66
CA ASP A 89 14.11 -8.17 -14.17
C ASP A 89 13.50 -8.80 -12.90
N GLU A 90 13.08 -8.00 -11.92
CA GLU A 90 12.46 -8.54 -10.70
C GLU A 90 11.13 -9.24 -10.98
N ILE A 91 10.34 -8.76 -11.94
CA ILE A 91 9.09 -9.41 -12.31
C ILE A 91 9.31 -10.80 -12.91
N GLN A 92 10.43 -11.03 -13.62
CA GLN A 92 10.72 -12.36 -14.18
C GLN A 92 10.95 -13.42 -13.09
N GLU A 93 11.36 -13.02 -11.90
CA GLU A 93 11.60 -13.92 -10.78
C GLU A 93 10.31 -14.30 -10.03
N VAL A 94 9.19 -13.62 -10.32
CA VAL A 94 7.92 -13.83 -9.63
C VAL A 94 7.18 -15.02 -10.23
N VAL A 95 6.96 -16.05 -9.40
CA VAL A 95 6.17 -17.23 -9.75
C VAL A 95 4.89 -17.25 -8.93
N LEU A 96 3.74 -17.19 -9.61
CA LEU A 96 2.44 -17.33 -8.96
C LEU A 96 2.15 -18.79 -8.63
N ASN A 97 1.50 -19.02 -7.50
CA ASN A 97 1.03 -20.34 -7.08
C ASN A 97 -0.51 -20.41 -7.13
N ARG A 98 -1.10 -21.50 -6.62
CA ARG A 98 -2.55 -21.71 -6.62
C ARG A 98 -3.23 -21.27 -5.32
N GLU A 99 -2.46 -20.88 -4.32
CA GLU A 99 -2.95 -20.48 -3.00
C GLU A 99 -3.46 -19.04 -3.03
N ASP A 100 -4.26 -18.66 -2.05
CA ASP A 100 -4.76 -17.29 -1.95
C ASP A 100 -3.65 -16.35 -1.46
N ASP A 101 -3.77 -15.07 -1.85
CA ASP A 101 -2.86 -14.03 -1.36
C ASP A 101 -3.05 -13.85 0.16
N THR A 102 -1.96 -13.68 0.89
CA THR A 102 -1.99 -13.48 2.35
C THR A 102 -1.33 -12.17 2.74
N ILE A 103 -1.64 -11.67 3.94
CA ILE A 103 -1.05 -10.44 4.48
C ILE A 103 -0.20 -10.80 5.69
N ARG A 104 1.06 -10.39 5.66
CA ARG A 104 1.97 -10.42 6.80
C ARG A 104 1.98 -9.05 7.47
N TRP A 105 1.71 -9.03 8.77
CA TRP A 105 1.69 -7.82 9.58
C TRP A 105 3.02 -7.62 10.30
N LYS A 106 3.77 -6.56 9.95
CA LYS A 106 5.13 -6.31 10.47
C LYS A 106 5.17 -5.99 11.98
N PHE A 107 4.06 -5.53 12.55
CA PHE A 107 3.97 -5.11 13.96
C PHE A 107 3.46 -6.19 14.91
N SER A 108 3.32 -7.44 14.44
CA SER A 108 3.01 -8.57 15.30
C SER A 108 4.07 -9.66 15.18
N ALA A 109 4.46 -10.25 16.31
CA ALA A 109 5.49 -11.28 16.36
C ALA A 109 5.07 -12.58 15.66
N ASP A 110 3.76 -12.84 15.60
CA ASP A 110 3.16 -13.96 14.86
C ASP A 110 2.89 -13.63 13.38
N GLY A 111 3.17 -12.38 12.96
CA GLY A 111 2.94 -11.91 11.59
C GLY A 111 1.47 -11.79 11.19
N GLN A 112 0.53 -11.95 12.13
CA GLN A 112 -0.91 -11.92 11.83
C GLN A 112 -1.48 -10.52 12.01
N LEU A 113 -2.39 -10.15 11.10
CA LEU A 113 -3.19 -8.94 11.25
C LEU A 113 -4.31 -9.20 12.26
N SER A 114 -4.37 -8.39 13.31
CA SER A 114 -5.46 -8.41 14.28
C SER A 114 -5.99 -7.00 14.50
N ALA A 115 -7.25 -6.89 14.94
CA ALA A 115 -7.84 -5.59 15.24
C ALA A 115 -7.08 -4.87 16.38
N SER A 116 -6.53 -5.62 17.33
CA SER A 116 -5.74 -5.06 18.44
C SER A 116 -4.39 -4.51 17.95
N SER A 117 -3.63 -5.27 17.15
CA SER A 117 -2.33 -4.79 16.65
C SER A 117 -2.47 -3.63 15.66
N ALA A 118 -3.53 -3.63 14.85
CA ALA A 118 -3.88 -2.49 14.02
C ALA A 118 -4.23 -1.25 14.87
N TYR A 119 -5.08 -1.41 15.89
CA TYR A 119 -5.45 -0.31 16.79
C TYR A 119 -4.22 0.32 17.46
N GLU A 120 -3.29 -0.49 17.98
CA GLU A 120 -2.05 0.00 18.59
C GLU A 120 -1.21 0.83 17.62
N LEU A 121 -1.00 0.34 16.39
CA LEU A 121 -0.29 1.10 15.36
C LEU A 121 -0.96 2.45 15.09
N PHE A 122 -2.28 2.45 14.90
CA PHE A 122 -3.04 3.67 14.68
C PHE A 122 -3.07 4.58 15.90
N TYR A 123 -3.00 4.02 17.11
CA TYR A 123 -2.89 4.76 18.36
C TYR A 123 -1.54 5.47 18.48
N MET A 124 -0.44 4.77 18.21
CA MET A 124 0.91 5.35 18.19
C MET A 124 1.05 6.49 17.18
N ALA A 125 0.34 6.40 16.05
CA ALA A 125 0.34 7.45 15.03
C ALA A 125 -0.51 8.70 15.39
N ARG A 126 -1.21 8.71 16.54
CA ARG A 126 -2.07 9.84 16.94
C ARG A 126 -1.23 11.02 17.40
N LYS A 127 -1.73 12.23 17.12
CA LYS A 127 -1.31 13.44 17.83
C LYS A 127 -2.15 13.59 19.09
N ILE A 128 -1.48 13.86 20.22
CA ILE A 128 -2.16 14.16 21.48
C ILE A 128 -2.95 15.47 21.30
N CYS A 129 -4.27 15.41 21.48
CA CYS A 129 -5.11 16.59 21.55
C CYS A 129 -5.00 17.19 22.96
N PRO A 130 -4.46 18.42 23.13
CA PRO A 130 -4.27 19.04 24.45
C PRO A 130 -5.59 19.24 25.20
N PHE A 131 -6.70 19.37 24.47
CA PHE A 131 -8.05 19.60 25.00
C PHE A 131 -8.88 18.33 25.10
N SER A 132 -8.26 17.15 24.96
CA SER A 132 -8.99 15.86 24.97
C SER A 132 -9.84 15.68 26.23
N GLU A 133 -9.28 15.93 27.41
CA GLU A 133 -10.06 15.88 28.66
C GLU A 133 -11.22 16.87 28.67
N LEU A 134 -11.02 18.10 28.18
CA LEU A 134 -12.08 19.09 28.11
C LEU A 134 -13.23 18.63 27.21
N ILE A 135 -12.91 18.08 26.03
CA ILE A 135 -13.91 17.55 25.08
C ILE A 135 -14.70 16.38 25.68
N TRP A 136 -14.03 15.45 26.36
CA TRP A 136 -14.68 14.28 26.96
C TRP A 136 -15.59 14.63 28.14
N HIS A 137 -15.33 15.74 28.84
CA HIS A 137 -16.13 16.19 29.99
C HIS A 137 -17.24 17.18 29.64
N ILE A 138 -17.22 17.78 28.44
CA ILE A 138 -18.32 18.63 27.99
C ILE A 138 -19.52 17.74 27.67
N LYS A 139 -20.58 17.86 28.47
CA LYS A 139 -21.89 17.33 28.10
C LYS A 139 -22.39 18.12 26.90
N ALA A 140 -22.65 17.45 25.78
CA ALA A 140 -23.23 18.10 24.62
C ALA A 140 -24.54 18.80 25.03
N PRO A 141 -24.75 20.08 24.66
CA PRO A 141 -25.97 20.77 25.03
C PRO A 141 -27.16 20.01 24.43
N SER A 142 -28.15 19.70 25.27
CA SER A 142 -29.44 19.19 24.80
C SER A 142 -30.07 20.27 23.95
N TRP A 143 -30.32 19.98 22.68
CA TRP A 143 -31.11 20.86 21.83
C TRP A 143 -32.55 20.82 22.37
N VAL A 144 -32.92 21.87 23.09
CA VAL A 144 -34.30 22.23 23.41
C VAL A 144 -34.50 23.65 22.93
#